data_AF-A0A8T3D906-F1
#
_entry.id   AF-A0A8T3D906-F1
#
_cell.length_a   1.000
_cell.length_b   1.000
_cell.length_c   1.000
_cell.angle_alpha   90.00
_cell.angle_beta   90.00
_cell.angle_gamma   90.00
#
_symmetry.space_group_name_H-M   'P 1'
#
loop_
_entity.id
_entity.type
_entity.pdbx_description
1 polymer ?
#
loop_
_entity_poly.entity_id
_entity_poly.type
_entity_poly.pdbx_seq_one_letter_code
_entity_poly.pdbx_strand_id
1 'polypeptide(L)'
;MGTQRRRTINLYGWAVVIVAVLNQHCCHGSCTEKELEKREEEANIVLTGTVEEIMNMDPVHNTYSCKVRVWRYLKGKSRVNGEVLLDGGNKVMIGGFGDPGICDNQVATGDTRIFFVNLAPEYMWPAHKNELMLNSSLMRITLRNLEEVEHCVEGRLTFIHLLPGLGAVF
;
A
#
# COMPACT_ATOMS: atom_id res chain seq x y z
N MET A 1 23.37 31.89 53.52
CA MET A 1 22.86 32.02 52.13
C MET A 1 23.73 31.14 51.23
N GLY A 2 23.21 30.05 50.64
CA GLY A 2 24.05 29.26 49.71
C GLY A 2 23.70 27.79 49.45
N THR A 3 22.48 27.33 49.72
CA THR A 3 22.16 25.88 49.56
C THR A 3 20.86 25.64 48.80
N GLN A 4 20.55 26.47 47.79
CA GLN A 4 19.29 26.38 47.06
C GLN A 4 19.44 26.59 45.54
N ARG A 5 20.64 26.33 45.00
CA ARG A 5 20.92 26.52 43.56
C ARG A 5 21.32 25.24 42.79
N ARG A 6 21.52 24.11 43.49
CA ARG A 6 21.96 22.84 42.88
C ARG A 6 20.85 21.82 42.55
N ARG A 7 19.65 21.96 43.11
CA ARG A 7 18.53 21.01 42.87
C ARG A 7 17.70 21.33 41.63
N THR A 8 17.63 22.59 41.22
CA THR A 8 16.81 23.05 40.09
C THR A 8 17.40 22.73 38.71
N ILE A 9 18.72 22.61 38.60
CA ILE A 9 19.40 22.30 37.32
C ILE A 9 19.10 20.85 36.88
N ASN A 10 18.90 19.94 37.84
CA ASN A 10 18.69 18.53 37.54
C ASN A 10 17.26 18.24 37.05
N LEU A 11 16.25 19.01 37.46
CA LEU A 11 14.87 18.76 37.04
C LEU A 11 14.61 19.22 35.59
N TYR A 12 15.20 20.35 35.19
CA TYR A 12 15.11 20.85 33.80
C TYR A 12 15.88 19.96 32.82
N GLY A 13 17.04 19.42 33.21
CA GLY A 13 17.81 18.50 32.36
C GLY A 13 17.04 17.22 32.02
N TRP A 14 16.35 16.63 33.00
CA TRP A 14 15.55 15.42 32.78
C TRP A 14 14.28 15.72 31.99
N ALA A 15 13.64 16.87 32.19
CA ALA A 15 12.51 17.31 31.36
C ALA A 15 12.92 17.47 29.88
N VAL A 16 14.12 18.01 29.60
CA VAL A 16 14.64 18.15 28.23
C VAL A 16 14.92 16.79 27.60
N VAL A 17 15.46 15.82 28.35
CA VAL A 17 15.68 14.45 27.84
C VAL A 17 14.35 13.73 27.58
N ILE A 18 13.36 13.86 28.47
CA ILE A 18 12.04 13.24 28.26
C ILE A 18 11.33 13.86 27.05
N VAL A 19 11.40 15.18 26.87
CA VAL A 19 10.85 15.86 25.67
C VAL A 19 11.60 15.46 24.41
N ALA A 20 12.93 15.27 24.46
CA ALA A 20 13.71 14.80 23.33
C ALA A 20 13.39 13.33 22.95
N VAL A 21 13.20 12.46 23.94
CA VAL A 21 12.84 11.04 23.74
C VAL A 21 11.38 10.91 23.27
N LEU A 22 10.46 11.73 23.78
CA LEU A 22 9.07 11.79 23.30
C LEU A 22 9.00 12.35 21.87
N ASN A 23 9.81 13.36 21.53
CA ASN A 23 9.90 13.86 20.16
C ASN A 23 10.57 12.86 19.20
N GLN A 24 11.50 12.02 19.67
CA GLN A 24 12.06 10.94 18.86
C GLN A 24 11.03 9.84 18.55
N HIS A 25 10.03 9.62 19.43
CA HIS A 25 8.93 8.69 19.16
C HIS A 25 7.81 9.27 18.28
N CYS A 26 7.77 10.60 18.09
CA CYS A 26 6.81 11.29 17.22
C CYS A 26 7.34 11.58 15.80
N CYS A 27 8.58 11.20 15.49
CA CYS A 27 9.12 11.28 14.13
C CYS A 27 8.67 10.10 13.23
N HIS A 28 7.45 9.58 13.41
CA HIS A 28 6.70 9.10 12.25
C HIS A 28 6.12 10.34 11.61
N GLY A 29 6.84 10.89 10.62
CA GLY A 29 6.31 11.97 9.79
C GLY A 29 4.87 11.65 9.42
N SER A 30 3.96 12.60 9.61
CA SER A 30 2.54 12.47 9.25
C SER A 30 2.48 12.11 7.78
N CYS A 31 2.46 10.82 7.48
CA CYS A 31 2.43 10.32 6.13
C CYS A 31 1.03 10.63 5.62
N THR A 32 0.94 11.65 4.77
CA THR A 32 -0.33 12.12 4.22
C THR A 32 -0.81 11.10 3.20
N GLU A 33 -1.42 10.04 3.70
CA GLU A 33 -2.04 9.00 2.88
C GLU A 33 -3.18 9.60 2.07
N LYS A 34 -3.26 9.25 0.78
CA LYS A 34 -4.35 9.68 -0.09
C LYS A 34 -5.67 9.06 0.36
N GLU A 35 -6.77 9.74 0.06
CA GLU A 35 -8.12 9.20 0.25
C GLU A 35 -8.34 7.94 -0.58
N LEU A 36 -9.16 7.02 -0.06
CA LEU A 36 -9.43 5.72 -0.68
C LEU A 36 -9.92 5.85 -2.12
N GLU A 37 -10.77 6.83 -2.40
CA GLU A 37 -11.33 7.08 -3.73
C GLU A 37 -10.24 7.41 -4.77
N LYS A 38 -9.29 8.27 -4.41
CA LYS A 38 -8.15 8.60 -5.30
C LYS A 38 -7.22 7.41 -5.51
N ARG A 39 -7.02 6.60 -4.46
CA ARG A 39 -6.18 5.39 -4.53
C ARG A 39 -6.81 4.31 -5.40
N GLU A 40 -8.14 4.16 -5.29
CA GLU A 40 -8.92 3.29 -6.17
C GLU A 40 -8.84 3.77 -7.62
N GLU A 41 -8.94 5.08 -7.86
CA GLU A 41 -8.86 5.66 -9.19
C GLU A 41 -7.50 5.44 -9.86
N GLU A 42 -6.40 5.65 -9.13
CA GLU A 42 -5.03 5.47 -9.64
C GLU A 42 -4.64 3.99 -9.81
N ALA A 43 -5.30 3.08 -9.08
CA ALA A 43 -5.07 1.64 -9.17
C ALA A 43 -6.00 0.98 -10.20
N ASN A 44 -5.42 0.42 -11.25
CA ASN A 44 -6.16 -0.32 -12.27
C ASN A 44 -6.63 -1.70 -11.77
N ILE A 45 -5.92 -2.29 -10.81
CA ILE A 45 -6.20 -3.62 -10.27
C ILE A 45 -6.22 -3.54 -8.74
N VAL A 46 -7.26 -4.10 -8.13
CA VAL A 46 -7.38 -4.22 -6.68
C VAL A 46 -7.71 -5.66 -6.34
N LEU A 47 -6.90 -6.27 -5.47
CA LEU A 47 -7.05 -7.67 -5.10
C LEU A 47 -6.77 -7.88 -3.62
N THR A 48 -7.29 -8.98 -3.11
CA THR A 48 -7.00 -9.46 -1.75
C THR A 48 -6.17 -10.73 -1.84
N GLY A 49 -5.20 -10.85 -0.93
CA GLY A 49 -4.33 -12.01 -0.94
C GLY A 49 -3.50 -12.15 0.32
N THR A 50 -2.81 -13.29 0.41
CA THR A 50 -1.84 -13.59 1.47
C THR A 50 -0.45 -13.67 0.87
N VAL A 51 0.53 -13.06 1.55
CA VAL A 51 1.94 -13.18 1.16
C VAL A 51 2.43 -14.59 1.47
N GLU A 52 2.83 -15.33 0.43
CA GLU A 52 3.41 -16.66 0.59
C GLU A 52 4.92 -16.60 0.81
N GLU A 53 5.61 -15.75 0.07
CA GLU A 53 7.07 -15.70 0.08
C GLU A 53 7.57 -14.30 -0.28
N ILE A 54 8.60 -13.84 0.42
CA ILE A 54 9.30 -12.59 0.13
C ILE A 54 10.45 -12.93 -0.84
N MET A 55 10.48 -12.27 -1.99
CA MET A 55 11.51 -12.44 -3.01
C MET A 55 12.63 -11.41 -2.86
N ASN A 56 13.59 -11.46 -3.78
CA ASN A 56 14.79 -10.62 -3.72
C ASN A 56 14.46 -9.12 -3.82
N MET A 57 15.32 -8.32 -3.20
CA MET A 57 15.30 -6.87 -3.27
C MET A 57 15.86 -6.41 -4.61
N ASP A 58 15.16 -5.51 -5.29
CA ASP A 58 15.66 -4.77 -6.44
C ASP A 58 16.62 -3.67 -5.96
N PRO A 59 17.92 -3.75 -6.29
CA PRO A 59 18.91 -2.76 -5.86
C PRO A 59 18.72 -1.39 -6.51
N VAL A 60 18.00 -1.29 -7.63
CA VAL A 60 17.82 -0.03 -8.36
C VAL A 60 16.82 0.88 -7.64
N HIS A 61 15.67 0.33 -7.27
CA HIS A 61 14.60 1.08 -6.61
C HIS A 61 14.59 0.90 -5.09
N ASN A 62 15.47 0.06 -4.54
CA ASN A 62 15.49 -0.32 -3.12
C ASN A 62 14.12 -0.82 -2.64
N THR A 63 13.40 -1.52 -3.53
CA THR A 63 12.13 -2.17 -3.23
C THR A 63 12.30 -3.68 -3.30
N TYR A 64 11.36 -4.44 -2.77
CA TYR A 64 11.36 -5.89 -2.90
C TYR A 64 10.04 -6.38 -3.49
N SER A 65 10.10 -7.56 -4.08
CA SER A 65 8.93 -8.26 -4.62
C SER A 65 8.50 -9.39 -3.68
N CYS A 66 7.23 -9.76 -3.73
CA CYS A 66 6.64 -10.85 -2.95
C CYS A 66 5.74 -11.71 -3.85
N LYS A 67 5.75 -13.02 -3.59
CA LYS A 67 4.77 -13.95 -4.15
C LYS A 67 3.52 -13.91 -3.28
N VAL A 68 2.39 -13.56 -3.87
CA VAL A 68 1.11 -13.41 -3.19
C VAL A 68 0.10 -14.39 -3.76
N ARG A 69 -0.56 -15.12 -2.87
CA ARG A 69 -1.70 -15.97 -3.21
C ARG A 69 -2.98 -15.14 -3.20
N VAL A 70 -3.62 -15.04 -4.36
CA VAL A 70 -4.84 -14.25 -4.54
C VAL A 70 -6.05 -15.01 -4.01
N TRP A 71 -6.91 -14.31 -3.26
CA TRP A 71 -8.19 -14.82 -2.76
C TRP A 71 -9.32 -14.38 -3.67
N ARG A 72 -9.51 -13.05 -3.80
CA ARG A 72 -10.50 -12.44 -4.69
C ARG A 72 -9.99 -11.15 -5.30
N TYR A 73 -10.40 -10.88 -6.54
CA TYR A 73 -10.20 -9.59 -7.21
C TYR A 73 -11.41 -8.71 -6.94
N LEU A 74 -11.16 -7.50 -6.45
CA LEU A 74 -12.19 -6.47 -6.24
C LEU A 74 -12.33 -5.61 -7.51
N LYS A 75 -11.23 -5.37 -8.23
CA LYS A 75 -11.18 -4.57 -9.45
C LYS A 75 -10.17 -5.13 -10.45
N GLY A 76 -10.47 -4.99 -11.74
CA GLY A 76 -9.48 -5.17 -12.80
C GLY A 76 -9.10 -6.62 -13.10
N LYS A 77 -9.92 -7.61 -12.71
CA LYS A 77 -9.66 -9.04 -12.99
C LYS A 77 -9.39 -9.32 -14.47
N SER A 78 -10.09 -8.64 -15.38
CA SER A 78 -9.89 -8.77 -16.84
C SER A 78 -8.57 -8.20 -17.36
N ARG A 79 -7.91 -7.32 -16.60
CA ARG A 79 -6.63 -6.71 -16.97
C ARG A 79 -5.44 -7.56 -16.55
N VAL A 80 -5.66 -8.55 -15.67
CA VAL A 80 -4.63 -9.50 -15.26
C VAL A 80 -4.51 -10.56 -16.34
N ASN A 81 -3.47 -10.45 -17.18
CA ASN A 81 -3.23 -11.41 -18.26
C ASN A 81 -2.77 -12.77 -17.69
N GLY A 82 -2.95 -13.85 -18.47
CA GLY A 82 -2.52 -15.20 -18.09
C GLY A 82 -1.01 -15.32 -17.84
N GLU A 83 -0.21 -14.42 -18.41
CA GLU A 83 1.25 -14.36 -18.22
C GLU A 83 1.68 -13.78 -16.86
N VAL A 84 0.79 -13.06 -16.17
CA VAL A 84 1.02 -12.49 -14.81
C VAL A 84 0.69 -13.51 -13.73
N LEU A 85 -0.11 -14.53 -14.06
CA LEU A 85 -0.52 -15.58 -13.14
C LEU A 85 0.55 -16.67 -13.08
N LEU A 86 1.09 -16.89 -11.88
CA LEU A 86 2.03 -17.97 -11.58
C LEU A 86 1.31 -19.17 -10.95
N ASP A 87 2.01 -20.31 -10.93
CA ASP A 87 1.69 -21.52 -10.14
C ASP A 87 0.19 -21.88 -10.12
N GLY A 88 -0.37 -22.26 -11.27
CA GLY A 88 -1.74 -22.78 -11.33
C GLY A 88 -2.85 -21.72 -11.30
N GLY A 89 -2.52 -20.45 -11.57
CA GLY A 89 -3.51 -19.42 -11.92
C GLY A 89 -4.05 -18.58 -10.76
N ASN A 90 -3.57 -18.81 -9.53
CA ASN A 90 -4.03 -18.08 -8.33
C ASN A 90 -2.90 -17.41 -7.55
N LYS A 91 -1.68 -17.37 -8.08
CA LYS A 91 -0.54 -16.65 -7.49
C LYS A 91 -0.07 -15.55 -8.42
N VAL A 92 0.38 -14.45 -7.84
CA VAL A 92 0.90 -13.30 -8.57
C VAL A 92 2.18 -12.79 -7.91
N MET A 93 3.06 -12.22 -8.71
CA MET A 93 4.21 -11.45 -8.23
C MET A 93 3.79 -10.01 -8.02
N ILE A 94 4.01 -9.49 -6.81
CA ILE A 94 3.79 -8.08 -6.50
C ILE A 94 5.13 -7.45 -6.12
N GLY A 95 5.52 -6.38 -6.79
CA GLY A 95 6.71 -5.59 -6.53
C GLY A 95 6.39 -4.21 -5.94
N GLY A 96 7.44 -3.46 -5.57
CA GLY A 96 7.30 -2.10 -5.05
C GLY A 96 7.12 -2.02 -3.52
N PHE A 97 7.31 -3.12 -2.80
CA PHE A 97 7.32 -3.06 -1.33
C PHE A 97 8.58 -2.35 -0.83
N GLY A 98 8.44 -1.53 0.21
CA GLY A 98 9.52 -0.68 0.74
C GLY A 98 9.70 0.67 0.03
N ASP A 99 8.84 1.03 -0.94
CA ASP A 99 8.87 2.34 -1.60
C ASP A 99 8.62 3.49 -0.59
N PRO A 100 9.57 4.43 -0.39
CA PRO A 100 9.41 5.55 0.54
C PRO A 100 8.24 6.49 0.20
N GLY A 101 7.70 6.44 -1.03
CA GLY A 101 6.49 7.17 -1.42
C GLY A 101 5.19 6.60 -0.85
N ILE A 102 5.23 5.41 -0.25
CA ILE A 102 4.08 4.69 0.29
C ILE A 102 4.19 4.57 1.81
N CYS A 103 3.12 4.91 2.53
CA CYS A 103 3.10 4.93 3.99
C CYS A 103 3.14 3.52 4.62
N ASP A 104 2.19 2.65 4.24
CA ASP A 104 2.19 1.23 4.66
C ASP A 104 2.67 0.38 3.48
N ASN A 105 3.98 0.13 3.45
CA ASN A 105 4.68 -0.50 2.33
C ASN A 105 5.42 -1.79 2.72
N GLN A 106 5.26 -2.27 3.96
CA GLN A 106 5.94 -3.46 4.46
C GLN A 106 4.99 -4.62 4.66
N VAL A 107 5.46 -5.82 4.34
CA VAL A 107 4.73 -7.07 4.56
C VAL A 107 5.65 -8.14 5.14
N ALA A 108 5.07 -9.03 5.92
CA ALA A 108 5.70 -10.27 6.35
C ALA A 108 5.03 -11.48 5.67
N THR A 109 5.75 -12.60 5.63
CA THR A 109 5.19 -13.88 5.19
C THR A 109 3.97 -14.25 6.04
N GLY A 110 2.85 -14.59 5.39
CA GLY A 110 1.58 -14.90 6.04
C GLY A 110 0.65 -13.69 6.22
N ASP A 111 1.11 -12.47 5.94
CA ASP A 111 0.25 -11.28 6.02
C ASP A 111 -0.84 -11.33 4.95
N THR A 112 -2.07 -11.00 5.36
CA THR A 112 -3.21 -10.94 4.45
C THR A 112 -3.71 -9.50 4.37
N ARG A 113 -3.64 -8.92 3.17
CA ARG A 113 -3.90 -7.49 2.92
C ARG A 113 -4.71 -7.29 1.62
N ILE A 114 -5.25 -6.09 1.47
CA ILE A 114 -5.81 -5.59 0.21
C ILE A 114 -4.69 -4.81 -0.49
N PHE A 115 -4.43 -5.17 -1.75
CA PHE A 115 -3.36 -4.64 -2.57
C PHE A 115 -3.94 -3.76 -3.68
N PHE A 116 -3.46 -2.53 -3.76
CA PHE A 116 -3.75 -1.57 -4.83
C PHE A 116 -2.56 -1.55 -5.79
N VAL A 117 -2.73 -2.14 -6.97
CA VAL A 117 -1.62 -2.45 -7.86
C VAL A 117 -1.90 -2.07 -9.30
N ASN A 118 -0.81 -1.91 -10.05
CA ASN A 118 -0.81 -1.66 -11.49
C ASN A 118 0.10 -2.67 -12.20
N LEU A 119 -0.09 -2.86 -13.50
CA LEU A 119 0.87 -3.65 -14.29
C LEU A 119 2.21 -2.91 -14.33
N ALA A 120 3.31 -3.65 -14.20
CA ALA A 120 4.64 -3.08 -14.35
C ALA A 120 4.80 -2.43 -15.74
N PRO A 121 5.16 -1.13 -15.80
CA PRO A 121 5.32 -0.43 -17.06
C PRO A 121 6.54 -0.93 -17.85
N GLU A 122 6.53 -0.73 -19.17
CA GLU A 122 7.55 -1.30 -20.08
C GLU A 122 8.99 -0.86 -19.76
N TYR A 123 9.18 0.35 -19.23
CA TYR A 123 10.52 0.85 -18.87
C TYR A 123 11.18 0.07 -17.73
N MET A 124 10.40 -0.68 -16.95
CA MET A 124 10.86 -1.47 -15.81
C MET A 124 11.18 -2.92 -16.21
N TRP A 125 11.02 -3.25 -17.49
CA TRP A 125 11.36 -4.55 -18.04
C TRP A 125 12.87 -4.62 -18.36
N PRO A 126 13.51 -5.79 -18.21
CA PRO A 126 12.92 -7.11 -17.97
C PRO A 126 12.74 -7.49 -16.50
N ALA A 127 13.29 -6.72 -15.56
CA ALA A 127 13.36 -7.10 -14.14
C ALA A 127 11.98 -7.36 -13.52
N HIS A 128 11.00 -6.53 -13.83
CA HIS A 128 9.63 -6.65 -13.31
C HIS A 128 8.61 -7.03 -14.39
N LYS A 129 9.06 -7.71 -15.46
CA LYS A 129 8.16 -8.13 -16.53
C LYS A 129 7.13 -9.12 -15.96
N ASN A 130 5.85 -8.88 -16.23
CA ASN A 130 4.72 -9.66 -15.72
C ASN A 130 4.51 -9.59 -14.20
N GLU A 131 5.06 -8.58 -13.53
CA GLU A 131 4.78 -8.30 -12.12
C GLU A 131 3.73 -7.19 -11.97
N LEU A 132 3.05 -7.20 -10.81
CA LEU A 132 2.15 -6.15 -10.38
C LEU A 132 2.90 -5.19 -9.46
N MET A 133 2.92 -3.90 -9.73
CA MET A 133 3.59 -2.91 -8.89
C MET A 133 2.61 -2.28 -7.91
N LEU A 134 3.02 -2.19 -6.65
CA LEU A 134 2.28 -1.48 -5.62
C LEU A 134 2.15 0.00 -6.00
N ASN A 135 0.92 0.53 -5.91
CA ASN A 135 0.63 1.92 -6.26
C ASN A 135 0.33 2.79 -5.04
N SER A 136 -0.31 2.23 -4.02
CA SER A 136 -0.62 2.93 -2.77
C SER A 136 -0.49 2.00 -1.57
N SER A 137 -0.68 2.55 -0.36
CA SER A 137 -0.47 1.82 0.89
C SER A 137 -1.31 0.56 0.98
N LEU A 138 -0.83 -0.40 1.76
CA LEU A 138 -1.56 -1.64 2.02
C LEU A 138 -2.75 -1.36 2.93
N MET A 139 -3.87 -2.01 2.66
CA MET A 139 -5.06 -1.88 3.51
C MET A 139 -5.33 -3.21 4.23
N ARG A 140 -5.71 -3.12 5.51
CA ARG A 140 -6.07 -4.30 6.30
C ARG A 140 -7.39 -4.87 5.82
N ILE A 141 -7.54 -6.18 5.90
CA ILE A 141 -8.81 -6.85 5.61
C ILE A 141 -9.74 -6.70 6.80
N THR A 142 -10.77 -5.88 6.65
CA THR A 142 -11.91 -5.76 7.57
C THR A 142 -13.19 -5.68 6.74
N LEU A 143 -14.33 -6.10 7.29
CA LEU A 143 -15.61 -6.03 6.56
C LEU A 143 -15.91 -4.60 6.11
N ARG A 144 -15.64 -3.62 6.97
CA ARG A 144 -15.84 -2.19 6.68
C ARG A 144 -14.99 -1.71 5.49
N ASN A 145 -13.71 -2.09 5.46
CA ASN A 145 -12.81 -1.71 4.36
C ASN A 145 -13.22 -2.35 3.04
N LEU A 146 -13.69 -3.61 3.08
CA LEU A 146 -14.15 -4.31 1.89
C LEU A 146 -15.43 -3.68 1.34
N GLU A 147 -16.40 -3.36 2.20
CA GLU A 147 -17.62 -2.65 1.82
C GLU A 147 -17.31 -1.26 1.23
N GLU A 148 -16.39 -0.49 1.83
CA GLU A 148 -15.99 0.84 1.33
C GLU A 148 -15.31 0.77 -0.04
N VAL A 149 -14.40 -0.20 -0.25
CA VAL A 149 -13.75 -0.41 -1.54
C VAL A 149 -14.74 -0.87 -2.59
N GLU A 150 -15.61 -1.84 -2.28
CA GLU A 150 -16.65 -2.33 -3.20
C GLU A 150 -17.62 -1.20 -3.56
N HIS A 151 -18.08 -0.41 -2.59
CA HIS A 151 -18.96 0.73 -2.84
C HIS A 151 -18.29 1.82 -3.69
N CYS A 152 -16.99 2.09 -3.53
CA CYS A 152 -16.27 3.04 -4.38
C CYS A 152 -16.17 2.55 -5.83
N VAL A 153 -15.90 1.26 -6.01
CA VAL A 153 -15.82 0.61 -7.34
C VAL A 153 -17.20 0.58 -8.01
N GLU A 154 -18.26 0.21 -7.28
CA GLU A 154 -19.64 0.15 -7.78
C GLU A 154 -20.27 1.54 -7.98
N GLY A 155 -19.95 2.49 -7.11
CA GLY A 155 -20.37 3.89 -7.20
C GLY A 155 -19.95 4.54 -8.53
N ARG A 156 -18.78 4.16 -9.06
CA ARG A 156 -18.35 4.57 -10.42
C ARG A 156 -19.13 3.89 -11.53
N LEU A 157 -19.36 2.58 -11.42
CA LEU A 157 -20.14 1.84 -12.43
C LEU A 157 -21.57 2.41 -12.52
N THR A 158 -22.18 2.74 -11.38
CA THR A 158 -23.49 3.38 -11.32
C THR A 158 -23.46 4.84 -11.79
N PHE A 159 -22.42 5.64 -11.48
CA PHE A 159 -22.31 7.01 -11.99
C PHE A 159 -22.13 7.07 -13.52
N ILE A 160 -21.41 6.10 -14.11
CA ILE A 160 -21.33 5.94 -15.58
C ILE A 160 -22.70 5.56 -16.17
N HIS A 161 -23.48 4.73 -15.46
CA HIS A 161 -24.83 4.35 -15.89
C HIS A 161 -25.92 5.42 -15.65
N LEU A 162 -25.70 6.36 -14.73
CA LEU A 162 -26.68 7.40 -14.38
C LEU A 162 -26.52 8.71 -15.17
N LEU A 163 -25.61 8.77 -16.14
CA LEU A 163 -25.62 9.78 -17.20
C LEU A 163 -26.42 9.24 -18.40
N PRO A 164 -27.74 9.52 -18.52
CA PRO A 164 -28.48 9.26 -19.75
C PRO A 164 -28.01 10.28 -20.80
N GLY A 165 -26.85 10.06 -21.43
CA GLY A 165 -26.34 11.00 -22.42
C GLY A 165 -25.00 10.70 -23.08
N LEU A 166 -24.17 9.78 -22.56
CA LEU A 166 -22.92 9.37 -23.21
C LEU A 166 -22.82 7.85 -23.39
N GLY A 167 -23.94 7.23 -23.77
CA GLY A 167 -23.93 5.93 -24.42
C GLY A 167 -23.70 6.10 -25.91
N ALA A 168 -22.45 6.38 -26.32
CA ALA A 168 -22.03 6.25 -27.72
C ALA A 168 -20.55 5.91 -27.80
N VAL A 169 -20.29 4.79 -28.47
CA VAL A 169 -19.00 4.29 -28.99
C VAL A 169 -18.10 3.57 -27.98
N PHE A 170 -18.36 2.26 -27.82
CA PHE A 170 -17.35 1.21 -28.02
C PHE A 170 -18.02 0.01 -28.69
#